data_AF-A0A2E6GP98-F1
#
_entry.id   AF-A0A2E6GP98-F1
#
_cell.length_a   1.000
_cell.length_b   1.000
_cell.length_c   1.000
_cell.angle_alpha   90.00
_cell.angle_beta   90.00
_cell.angle_gamma   90.00
#
_symmetry.space_group_name_H-M   'P 1'
#
loop_
_entity.id
_entity.type
_entity.pdbx_description
1 polymer ?
#
loop_
_entity_poly.entity_id
_entity_poly.type
_entity_poly.pdbx_seq_one_letter_code
_entity_poly.pdbx_strand_id
1 'polypeptide(L)' 'MTDTHGESGTVLGADEVALVIDAEGVATLCLPDYDDDDEVPRHTLFLVALMNKMQDEDWVDEIISEIVPEISES' A
#
# COMPACT_ATOMS: atom_id res chain seq x y z
N MET A 1 -7.15 33.83 5.04
CA MET A 1 -7.42 32.56 5.74
C MET A 1 -8.54 31.87 5.01
N THR A 2 -8.22 30.76 4.36
CA THR A 2 -9.02 29.53 4.24
C THR A 2 -8.17 28.58 3.41
N ASP A 3 -7.53 27.65 4.12
CA ASP A 3 -6.88 26.45 3.58
C ASP A 3 -7.78 25.75 2.56
N THR A 4 -7.36 25.73 1.30
CA THR A 4 -7.80 24.75 0.32
C THR A 4 -7.12 23.42 0.63
N HIS A 5 -7.58 22.75 1.70
CA HIS A 5 -7.34 21.32 1.87
C HIS A 5 -8.16 20.64 0.77
N GLY A 6 -7.52 20.36 -0.36
CA GLY A 6 -8.10 19.49 -1.38
C GLY A 6 -8.17 18.09 -0.81
N GLU A 7 -9.23 17.80 -0.07
CA GLU A 7 -9.58 16.45 0.36
C GLU A 7 -10.06 15.67 -0.87
N SER A 8 -9.13 15.37 -1.79
CA SER A 8 -9.31 14.30 -2.76
C SER A 8 -9.12 12.99 -2.02
N GLY A 9 -10.08 12.65 -1.15
CA GLY A 9 -10.19 11.32 -0.59
C GLY A 9 -10.61 10.36 -1.70
N THR A 10 -9.88 9.27 -1.88
CA THR A 10 -10.36 8.15 -2.71
C THR A 10 -11.43 7.42 -1.92
N VAL A 11 -12.69 7.49 -2.37
CA VAL A 11 -13.77 6.68 -1.82
C VAL A 11 -13.67 5.29 -2.44
N LEU A 12 -13.45 4.29 -1.59
CA LEU A 12 -13.42 2.88 -2.01
C LEU A 12 -14.85 2.35 -2.11
N GLY A 13 -15.16 1.73 -3.24
CA GLY A 13 -16.33 0.89 -3.41
C GLY A 13 -16.28 -0.34 -2.51
N ALA A 14 -17.45 -0.94 -2.26
CA ALA A 14 -17.58 -2.11 -1.38
C ALA A 14 -16.75 -3.33 -1.82
N ASP A 15 -16.37 -3.39 -3.11
CA ASP A 15 -15.58 -4.48 -3.71
C ASP A 15 -14.12 -4.09 -4.01
N GLU A 16 -13.67 -2.95 -3.47
CA GLU A 16 -12.33 -2.41 -3.75
C GLU A 16 -11.36 -2.63 -2.58
N VAL A 17 -10.09 -2.83 -2.92
CA VAL A 17 -8.98 -3.01 -1.97
C VAL A 17 -8.11 -1.77 -2.00
N ALA A 18 -7.63 -1.33 -0.84
CA ALA A 18 -6.65 -0.23 -0.75
C ALA A 18 -5.49 -0.56 0.17
N LEU A 19 -4.29 -0.16 -0.26
CA LEU A 19 -3.13 -0.04 0.59
C LEU A 19 -2.93 1.43 0.94
N VAL A 20 -3.00 1.74 2.23
CA VAL A 20 -2.83 3.10 2.76
C VAL A 20 -1.52 3.14 3.53
N ILE A 21 -0.67 4.12 3.25
CA ILE A 21 0.54 4.41 4.03
C ILE A 21 0.34 5.78 4.66
N ASP A 22 0.38 5.84 5.98
CA ASP A 22 0.25 7.11 6.68
C ASP A 22 1.55 7.94 6.69
N ALA A 23 1.47 9.15 7.23
CA ALA A 23 2.63 10.04 7.32
C ALA A 23 3.73 9.54 8.28
N GLU A 24 3.42 8.59 9.16
CA GLU A 24 4.35 7.93 10.07
C GLU A 24 5.02 6.71 9.40
N GLY A 25 4.59 6.36 8.17
CA GLY A 25 5.09 5.22 7.41
C GLY A 25 4.38 3.91 7.71
N VAL A 26 3.28 3.94 8.47
CA VAL A 26 2.51 2.73 8.79
C VAL A 26 1.65 2.34 7.61
N ALA A 27 1.90 1.13 7.08
CA ALA A 27 1.09 0.54 6.03
C ALA A 27 -0.16 -0.16 6.63
N THR A 28 -1.33 0.11 6.08
CA THR A 28 -2.60 -0.52 6.41
C THR A 28 -3.26 -1.02 5.14
N LEU A 29 -3.64 -2.30 5.11
CA LEU A 29 -4.36 -2.91 4.00
C LEU A 29 -5.86 -2.98 4.34
N CYS A 30 -6.67 -2.23 3.59
CA CYS A 30 -8.13 -2.27 3.66
C CYS A 30 -8.65 -3.29 2.66
N LEU A 31 -9.28 -4.35 3.15
CA LEU A 31 -9.92 -5.38 2.35
C LEU A 31 -11.43 -5.18 2.38
N PRO A 32 -12.15 -5.50 1.29
CA PRO A 32 -13.60 -5.60 1.33
C PRO A 32 -14.00 -6.77 2.24
N ASP A 33 -15.25 -6.74 2.71
CA ASP A 33 -15.83 -7.87 3.43
C ASP A 33 -15.99 -9.04 2.47
N TYR A 34 -15.14 -10.06 2.64
CA TYR A 34 -15.27 -11.34 1.98
C TYR A 34 -16.00 -12.29 2.92
N ASP A 35 -17.01 -13.02 2.43
CA ASP A 35 -17.55 -14.14 3.18
C ASP A 35 -16.49 -15.26 3.27
N ASP A 36 -16.55 -16.11 4.30
CA ASP A 36 -15.55 -17.17 4.53
C ASP A 36 -15.40 -18.16 3.35
N ASP A 37 -16.43 -18.26 2.50
CA ASP A 37 -16.47 -19.12 1.31
C ASP A 37 -16.08 -18.38 0.00
N ASP A 38 -15.82 -17.07 0.04
CA ASP A 38 -15.46 -16.30 -1.16
C ASP A 38 -14.02 -16.58 -1.62
N GLU A 39 -13.85 -16.74 -2.92
CA GLU A 39 -12.51 -16.84 -3.52
C GLU A 39 -11.84 -15.47 -3.52
N VAL A 40 -10.88 -15.27 -2.61
CA VAL A 40 -10.11 -14.03 -2.54
C VAL A 40 -9.28 -13.85 -3.82
N PRO A 41 -9.44 -12.73 -4.55
CA PRO A 41 -8.69 -12.51 -5.78
C PRO A 41 -7.18 -12.59 -5.57
N ARG A 42 -6.48 -13.17 -6.56
CA ARG A 42 -5.02 -13.36 -6.49
C ARG A 42 -4.25 -12.08 -6.18
N HIS A 43 -4.68 -10.94 -6.72
CA HIS A 43 -4.00 -9.66 -6.49
C HIS A 43 -4.20 -9.15 -5.04
N THR A 44 -5.34 -9.44 -4.43
CA THR A 44 -5.59 -9.17 -3.01
C THR A 44 -4.66 -10.01 -2.13
N LEU A 45 -4.54 -11.31 -2.42
CA LEU A 45 -3.59 -12.19 -1.73
C LEU A 45 -2.13 -11.73 -1.91
N PHE A 46 -1.79 -11.20 -3.09
CA PHE A 46 -0.47 -10.61 -3.33
C PHE A 46 -0.21 -9.39 -2.44
N LEU A 47 -1.19 -8.50 -2.24
CA LEU A 47 -1.03 -7.37 -1.33
C LEU A 47 -0.85 -7.81 0.13
N VAL A 48 -1.57 -8.84 0.57
CA VAL A 48 -1.37 -9.44 1.91
C VAL A 48 0.03 -10.04 2.03
N ALA A 49 0.50 -10.77 1.02
CA ALA A 49 1.85 -11.31 1.01
C ALA A 49 2.91 -10.20 1.02
N LEU A 50 2.68 -9.13 0.25
CA LEU A 50 3.54 -7.95 0.24
C LEU A 50 3.60 -7.29 1.62
N MET A 51 2.47 -7.12 2.30
CA MET A 51 2.42 -6.60 3.68
C MET A 51 3.25 -7.41 4.66
N ASN A 52 3.23 -8.75 4.54
CA ASN A 52 4.10 -9.61 5.35
C ASN A 52 5.57 -9.43 5.00
N LYS A 53 5.87 -9.29 3.71
CA LYS A 53 7.25 -9.12 3.23
C LYS A 53 7.83 -7.74 3.50
N MET A 54 7.00 -6.70 3.59
CA MET A 54 7.44 -5.35 3.97
C MET A 54 7.96 -5.23 5.41
N GLN A 55 7.78 -6.25 6.26
CA GLN A 55 8.43 -6.30 7.58
C GLN A 55 9.90 -6.75 7.52
N ASP A 56 10.38 -7.18 6.36
CA ASP A 56 11.75 -7.60 6.09
C ASP A 56 12.54 -6.39 5.57
N GLU A 57 13.15 -5.63 6.49
CA GLU A 57 13.83 -4.36 6.19
C GLU A 57 14.93 -4.53 5.13
N ASP A 58 15.71 -5.61 5.19
CA ASP A 58 16.78 -5.91 4.22
C ASP A 58 16.21 -6.10 2.80
N TRP A 59 15.08 -6.79 2.68
CA TRP A 59 14.41 -6.96 1.39
C TRP A 59 13.82 -5.64 0.88
N VAL A 60 13.23 -4.83 1.75
CA VAL A 60 12.68 -3.51 1.38
C VAL A 60 13.79 -2.61 0.84
N ASP A 61 14.94 -2.54 1.51
CA ASP A 61 16.09 -1.74 1.08
C ASP A 61 16.65 -2.19 -0.27
N GLU A 62 16.72 -3.51 -0.51
CA GLU A 62 17.11 -4.07 -1.81
C GLU A 62 16.18 -3.56 -2.92
N ILE A 63 14.87 -3.70 -2.75
CA ILE A 63 13.87 -3.27 -3.74
C ILE A 63 13.90 -1.75 -3.93
N ILE A 64 14.03 -0.95 -2.87
CA ILE A 64 14.16 0.51 -2.98
C ILE A 64 15.41 0.86 -3.79
N SER A 65 16.53 0.18 -3.57
CA SER A 65 17.77 0.41 -4.32
C SER A 65 17.65 0.11 -5.82
N GLU A 66 16.79 -0.85 -6.19
CA GLU A 66 16.52 -1.17 -7.61
C GLU A 66 15.61 -0.12 -8.28
N ILE A 67 14.70 0.49 -7.53
CA ILE A 67 13.67 1.41 -8.05
C ILE A 67 14.16 2.86 -8.05
N VAL A 68 14.91 3.27 -7.02
CA VAL A 68 15.45 4.62 -6.92
C VAL A 68 16.71 4.70 -7.79
N PRO A 69 16.70 5.45 -8.91
CA PRO A 69 17.92 5.65 -9.66
C PRO A 69 18.92 6.35 -8.74
N GLU A 70 20.14 5.81 -8.64
CA GLU A 70 21.21 6.45 -7.87
C GLU A 70 21.27 7.92 -8.29
N ILE A 71 20.99 8.82 -7.35
CA ILE A 71 21.14 10.24 -7.58
C ILE A 71 22.65 10.48 -7.61
N SER A 72 23.23 10.27 -8.79
CA SER A 72 24.64 10.51 -9.05
C SER A 72 24.84 12.03 -9.01
N GLU A 73 25.08 12.56 -7.81
CA GLU A 73 25.52 13.94 -7.63
C GLU A 73 26.81 14.14 -8.45
N SER A 74 26.69 14.88 -9.55
CA SER A 74 27.77 15.29 -10.45
C SER A 74 28.35 16.63 -10.03
#